data_AF-A0A7J7TK29-F1
#
_entry.id   AF-A0A7J7TK29-F1
#
_cell.length_a   1.000
_cell.length_b   1.000
_cell.length_c   1.000
_cell.angle_alpha   90.00
_cell.angle_beta   90.00
_cell.angle_gamma   90.00
#
_symmetry.space_group_name_H-M   'P 1'
#
loop_
_entity.id
_entity.type
_entity.pdbx_description
1 polymer ?
#
loop_
_entity_poly.entity_id
_entity_poly.type
_entity_poly.pdbx_seq_one_letter_code
_entity_poly.pdbx_strand_id
1 'polypeptide(L)'
;MVKLRRFLVMIQEDYHSQNPYHNAVHAADVTQAMHCYLREPKLANSVTPWDVLLSLIAAATHDLDHPGVNQPFLIKTNHYLATLYKNTSVLENHHWRSAVGLLRESGLFSHMPLESRKQMETQIGALILATDISRQNEYLSLFRSHLDRGDLCLEDARHRHLVLQMALKCADICNPCRTWELSKQWSEKVTEEFFHQGDIEKKYQLGVSPFCDRQTESIANIQIGFMTYLVEPLFTEWARFSNTRLSQTMLGHVGLNKASWKGLQREQPSSEDSEAALEELNS
;
A
#
# COMPACT_ATOMS: atom_id res chain seq x y z
N MET A 1 -10.70 28.08 -1.43
CA MET A 1 -10.77 27.19 -2.60
C MET A 1 -9.48 27.15 -3.44
N VAL A 2 -8.82 28.27 -3.76
CA VAL A 2 -7.63 28.28 -4.66
C VAL A 2 -6.43 27.47 -4.12
N LYS A 3 -6.07 27.59 -2.83
CA LYS A 3 -4.92 26.88 -2.24
C LYS A 3 -5.11 25.37 -2.13
N LEU A 4 -6.30 24.91 -1.76
CA LEU A 4 -6.61 23.47 -1.64
C LEU A 4 -6.48 22.79 -3.01
N ARG A 5 -7.09 23.36 -4.05
CA ARG A 5 -6.96 22.82 -5.42
C ARG A 5 -5.49 22.77 -5.86
N ARG A 6 -4.73 23.84 -5.63
CA ARG A 6 -3.29 23.88 -5.97
C ARG A 6 -2.52 22.79 -5.24
N PHE A 7 -2.73 22.62 -3.94
CA PHE A 7 -2.09 21.57 -3.16
C PHE A 7 -2.38 20.17 -3.71
N LEU A 8 -3.65 19.87 -4.00
CA LEU A 8 -4.04 18.57 -4.57
C LEU A 8 -3.49 18.33 -5.98
N VAL A 9 -3.42 19.38 -6.81
CA VAL A 9 -2.79 19.28 -8.15
C VAL A 9 -1.29 19.06 -8.02
N MET A 10 -0.58 19.75 -7.12
CA MET A 10 0.84 19.50 -6.89
C MET A 10 1.09 18.05 -6.46
N ILE A 11 0.25 17.51 -5.56
CA ILE A 11 0.32 16.09 -5.18
C ILE A 11 0.12 15.19 -6.39
N GLN A 12 -0.95 15.40 -7.17
CA GLN A 12 -1.29 14.55 -8.30
C GLN A 12 -0.19 14.52 -9.36
N GLU A 13 0.40 15.68 -9.69
CA GLU A 13 1.42 15.80 -10.74
C GLU A 13 2.81 15.33 -10.29
N ASP A 14 3.09 15.24 -8.98
CA ASP A 14 4.31 14.64 -8.43
C ASP A 14 4.24 13.10 -8.36
N TYR A 15 3.10 12.49 -8.71
CA TYR A 15 3.08 11.05 -8.98
C TYR A 15 3.51 10.78 -10.42
N HIS A 16 4.37 9.78 -10.56
CA HIS A 16 4.82 9.27 -11.85
C HIS A 16 3.71 8.51 -12.59
N SER A 17 3.01 9.18 -13.51
CA SER A 17 1.93 8.57 -14.30
C SER A 17 2.37 7.39 -15.18
N GLN A 18 3.67 7.26 -15.42
CA GLN A 18 4.27 6.15 -16.17
C GLN A 18 4.45 4.87 -15.34
N ASN A 19 4.40 4.94 -14.00
CA ASN A 19 4.44 3.75 -13.16
C ASN A 19 3.13 2.97 -13.35
N PRO A 20 3.16 1.67 -13.67
CA PRO A 20 1.94 0.88 -13.85
C PRO A 20 1.01 0.87 -12.63
N TYR A 21 1.58 0.82 -11.42
CA TYR A 21 0.87 0.72 -10.15
C TYR A 21 1.04 1.98 -9.27
N HIS A 22 2.28 2.34 -8.89
CA HIS A 22 2.53 3.42 -7.92
C HIS A 22 2.42 4.81 -8.59
N ASN A 23 1.18 5.21 -8.88
CA ASN A 23 0.79 6.47 -9.52
C ASN A 23 -0.40 7.13 -8.80
N ALA A 24 -0.87 8.29 -9.28
CA ALA A 24 -1.94 9.05 -8.63
C ALA A 24 -3.28 8.29 -8.52
N VAL A 25 -3.53 7.29 -9.36
CA VAL A 25 -4.76 6.48 -9.29
C VAL A 25 -4.70 5.52 -8.10
N HIS A 26 -3.54 4.93 -7.81
CA HIS A 26 -3.32 4.15 -6.58
C HIS A 26 -3.53 5.04 -5.34
N ALA A 27 -2.92 6.21 -5.31
CA ALA A 27 -3.12 7.17 -4.22
C ALA A 27 -4.60 7.56 -4.02
N ALA A 28 -5.35 7.70 -5.12
CA ALA A 28 -6.79 7.94 -5.07
C ALA A 28 -7.58 6.74 -4.52
N ASP A 29 -7.22 5.50 -4.91
CA ASP A 29 -7.83 4.27 -4.38
C ASP A 29 -7.60 4.12 -2.87
N VAL A 30 -6.36 4.32 -2.42
CA VAL A 30 -5.99 4.30 -0.99
C VAL A 30 -6.73 5.38 -0.22
N THR A 31 -6.84 6.60 -0.77
CA THR A 31 -7.62 7.69 -0.14
C THR A 31 -9.11 7.33 -0.03
N GLN A 32 -9.68 6.70 -1.06
CA GLN A 32 -11.06 6.24 -1.06
C GLN A 32 -11.31 5.12 -0.04
N ALA A 33 -10.39 4.15 0.06
CA ALA A 33 -10.44 3.10 1.07
C ALA A 33 -10.32 3.67 2.49
N MET A 34 -9.38 4.59 2.70
CA MET A 34 -9.21 5.28 3.99
C MET A 34 -10.48 6.04 4.39
N HIS A 35 -11.16 6.69 3.44
CA HIS A 35 -12.47 7.28 3.69
C HIS A 35 -13.49 6.25 4.19
N CYS A 36 -13.60 5.07 3.54
CA CYS A 36 -14.49 4.01 4.00
C CYS A 36 -14.18 3.57 5.44
N TYR A 37 -12.90 3.44 5.82
CA TYR A 37 -12.51 3.07 7.18
C TYR A 37 -12.82 4.17 8.20
N LEU A 38 -12.63 5.44 7.86
CA LEU A 38 -13.02 6.57 8.71
C LEU A 38 -14.54 6.62 8.96
N ARG A 39 -15.35 5.96 8.11
CA ARG A 39 -16.80 5.81 8.28
C ARG A 39 -17.20 4.62 9.16
N GLU A 40 -16.27 3.75 9.55
CA GLU A 40 -16.56 2.63 10.44
C GLU A 40 -16.92 3.12 11.84
N PRO A 41 -17.89 2.50 12.56
CA PRO A 41 -18.48 3.07 13.76
C PRO A 41 -17.47 3.47 14.85
N LYS A 42 -16.46 2.62 15.10
CA LYS A 42 -15.43 2.90 16.11
C LYS A 42 -14.60 4.14 15.78
N LEU A 43 -14.20 4.31 14.51
CA LEU A 43 -13.45 5.48 14.08
C LEU A 43 -14.36 6.70 13.95
N ALA A 44 -15.49 6.58 13.25
CA ALA A 44 -16.43 7.68 13.03
C ALA A 44 -16.89 8.37 14.33
N ASN A 45 -16.98 7.62 15.43
CA ASN A 45 -17.39 8.14 16.74
C ASN A 45 -16.24 8.72 17.59
N SER A 46 -14.97 8.55 17.19
CA SER A 46 -13.80 8.94 18.00
C SER A 46 -12.82 9.87 17.27
N VAL A 47 -12.81 9.88 15.94
CA VAL A 47 -11.92 10.75 15.15
C VAL A 47 -12.40 12.19 15.18
N THR A 48 -11.44 13.10 15.32
CA THR A 48 -11.66 14.53 15.19
C THR A 48 -11.58 14.97 13.73
N PRO A 49 -12.06 16.18 13.36
CA PRO A 49 -11.80 16.75 12.04
C PRO A 49 -10.31 16.85 11.70
N TRP A 50 -9.45 17.00 12.71
CA TRP A 50 -7.99 16.98 12.55
C TRP A 50 -7.49 15.60 12.14
N ASP A 51 -7.96 14.54 12.80
CA ASP A 51 -7.58 13.16 12.48
C ASP A 51 -7.99 12.78 11.05
N VAL A 52 -9.19 13.18 10.63
CA VAL A 52 -9.69 13.00 9.26
C VAL A 52 -8.83 13.76 8.25
N LEU A 53 -8.49 15.03 8.55
CA LEU A 53 -7.62 15.84 7.69
C LEU A 53 -6.26 15.17 7.46
N LEU A 54 -5.59 14.76 8.54
CA LEU A 54 -4.27 14.14 8.45
C LEU A 54 -4.31 12.80 7.72
N SER A 55 -5.34 12.01 7.99
CA SER A 55 -5.53 10.69 7.38
C SER A 55 -5.73 10.76 5.87
N LEU A 56 -6.54 11.72 5.40
CA LEU A 56 -6.77 11.91 3.95
C LEU A 56 -5.54 12.49 3.24
N ILE A 57 -4.79 13.41 3.87
CA ILE A 57 -3.54 13.91 3.30
C ILE A 57 -2.51 12.79 3.24
N ALA A 58 -2.32 12.04 4.34
CA ALA A 58 -1.37 10.93 4.38
C ALA A 58 -1.69 9.88 3.30
N ALA A 59 -2.95 9.49 3.14
CA ALA A 59 -3.37 8.55 2.09
C ALA A 59 -3.07 9.08 0.67
N ALA A 60 -3.37 10.36 0.41
CA ALA A 60 -3.11 10.97 -0.89
C ALA A 60 -1.61 11.11 -1.22
N THR A 61 -0.74 11.15 -0.21
CA THR A 61 0.70 11.39 -0.40
C THR A 61 1.60 10.23 0.04
N HIS A 62 1.05 9.07 0.40
CA HIS A 62 1.84 7.99 1.01
C HIS A 62 2.90 7.41 0.06
N ASP A 63 2.70 7.53 -1.26
CA ASP A 63 3.61 7.08 -2.32
C ASP A 63 4.07 8.23 -3.24
N LEU A 64 4.05 9.46 -2.73
CA LEU A 64 4.38 10.65 -3.53
C LEU A 64 5.80 10.57 -4.11
N ASP A 65 5.97 10.80 -5.41
CA ASP A 65 7.25 10.67 -6.12
C ASP A 65 7.88 9.26 -6.02
N HIS A 66 7.05 8.21 -6.01
CA HIS A 66 7.54 6.83 -6.04
C HIS A 66 8.27 6.52 -7.36
N PRO A 67 9.51 5.97 -7.33
CA PRO A 67 10.34 5.81 -8.53
C PRO A 67 10.01 4.57 -9.37
N GLY A 68 9.02 3.77 -8.97
CA GLY A 68 8.64 2.52 -9.66
C GLY A 68 9.57 1.34 -9.35
N VAL A 69 10.40 1.47 -8.31
CA VAL A 69 11.35 0.43 -7.86
C VAL A 69 11.40 0.38 -6.33
N ASN A 70 11.70 -0.79 -5.78
CA ASN A 70 11.69 -1.03 -4.34
C ASN A 70 12.95 -0.54 -3.60
N GLN A 71 12.87 -0.49 -2.26
CA GLN A 71 13.99 -0.10 -1.40
C GLN A 71 15.27 -0.94 -1.64
N PRO A 72 15.24 -2.29 -1.71
CA PRO A 72 16.42 -3.09 -2.02
C PRO A 72 17.12 -2.68 -3.33
N PHE A 73 16.35 -2.31 -4.37
CA PHE A 73 16.89 -1.79 -5.62
C PHE A 73 17.66 -0.48 -5.39
N LEU A 74 17.04 0.50 -4.72
CA LEU A 74 17.68 1.79 -4.45
C LEU A 74 18.98 1.64 -3.64
N ILE A 75 19.02 0.70 -2.69
CA ILE A 75 20.20 0.42 -1.88
C ILE A 75 21.30 -0.19 -2.75
N LYS A 76 21.01 -1.26 -3.51
CA LYS A 76 22.04 -1.96 -4.29
C LYS A 76 22.59 -1.14 -5.45
N THR A 77 21.83 -0.16 -5.96
CA THR A 77 22.29 0.78 -6.99
C THR A 77 22.89 2.07 -6.43
N ASN A 78 23.07 2.18 -5.11
CA ASN A 78 23.58 3.39 -4.44
C ASN A 78 22.81 4.66 -4.83
N HIS A 79 21.49 4.56 -4.97
CA HIS A 79 20.66 5.73 -5.26
C HIS A 79 20.78 6.74 -4.10
N TYR A 80 20.80 8.04 -4.41
CA TYR A 80 21.06 9.08 -3.40
C TYR A 80 20.04 9.06 -2.24
N LEU A 81 18.79 8.64 -2.50
CA LEU A 81 17.77 8.47 -1.47
C LEU A 81 18.15 7.42 -0.41
N ALA A 82 18.79 6.32 -0.82
CA ALA A 82 19.26 5.30 0.10
C ALA A 82 20.32 5.86 1.05
N THR A 83 21.23 6.71 0.54
CA THR A 83 22.19 7.46 1.37
C THR A 83 21.51 8.46 2.30
N LEU A 84 20.58 9.26 1.76
CA LEU A 84 19.87 10.30 2.50
C LEU A 84 19.11 9.74 3.72
N TYR A 85 18.44 8.61 3.52
CA TYR A 85 17.62 7.94 4.54
C TYR A 85 18.31 6.72 5.18
N LYS A 86 19.63 6.58 4.98
CA LYS A 86 20.47 5.56 5.64
C LYS A 86 19.87 4.15 5.57
N ASN A 87 19.41 3.76 4.38
CA ASN A 87 18.85 2.43 4.10
C ASN A 87 17.66 2.03 4.99
N THR A 88 16.94 2.98 5.59
CA THR A 88 15.82 2.70 6.52
C THR A 88 14.55 3.39 6.03
N SER A 89 13.52 2.61 5.69
CA SER A 89 12.24 3.10 5.14
C SER A 89 12.47 4.20 4.09
N VAL A 90 13.34 3.90 3.12
CA VAL A 90 13.91 4.86 2.16
C VAL A 90 12.82 5.53 1.35
N LEU A 91 11.85 4.74 0.87
CA LEU A 91 10.73 5.19 0.08
C LEU A 91 9.75 5.99 0.94
N GLU A 92 9.36 5.46 2.09
CA GLU A 92 8.34 6.10 2.95
C GLU A 92 8.84 7.41 3.55
N ASN A 93 10.14 7.51 3.88
CA ASN A 93 10.75 8.79 4.23
C ASN A 93 10.74 9.76 3.05
N HIS A 94 11.04 9.31 1.84
CA HIS A 94 10.98 10.14 0.64
C HIS A 94 9.58 10.72 0.44
N HIS A 95 8.55 9.88 0.40
CA HIS A 95 7.15 10.27 0.24
C HIS A 95 6.74 11.29 1.31
N TRP A 96 7.10 11.02 2.57
CA TRP A 96 6.84 11.93 3.68
C TRP A 96 7.53 13.29 3.51
N ARG A 97 8.82 13.33 3.17
CA ARG A 97 9.56 14.60 3.02
C ARG A 97 9.06 15.39 1.81
N SER A 98 8.70 14.73 0.71
CA SER A 98 8.06 15.35 -0.45
C SER A 98 6.70 15.95 -0.06
N ALA A 99 5.86 15.21 0.68
CA ALA A 99 4.57 15.71 1.16
C ALA A 99 4.72 16.96 2.05
N VAL A 100 5.74 16.97 2.93
CA VAL A 100 6.08 18.14 3.76
C VAL A 100 6.51 19.33 2.88
N GLY A 101 7.27 19.10 1.82
CA GLY A 101 7.63 20.11 0.81
C GLY A 101 6.39 20.78 0.24
N LEU A 102 5.47 20.00 -0.33
CA LEU A 102 4.23 20.49 -0.95
C LEU A 102 3.28 21.17 0.06
N LEU A 103 3.21 20.66 1.30
CA LEU A 103 2.43 21.28 2.38
C LEU A 103 2.92 22.71 2.68
N ARG A 104 4.25 22.89 2.73
CA ARG A 104 4.87 24.20 2.98
C ARG A 104 4.71 25.12 1.78
N GLU A 105 4.99 24.64 0.58
CA GLU A 105 4.90 25.41 -0.67
C GLU A 105 3.48 25.90 -0.96
N SER A 106 2.48 25.04 -0.75
CA SER A 106 1.07 25.41 -0.97
C SER A 106 0.60 26.56 -0.08
N GLY A 107 1.25 26.73 1.08
CA GLY A 107 0.80 27.62 2.14
C GLY A 107 -0.64 27.35 2.56
N LEU A 108 -1.16 26.13 2.37
CA LEU A 108 -2.55 25.77 2.64
C LEU A 108 -2.93 26.03 4.11
N PHE A 109 -2.02 25.65 5.01
CA PHE A 109 -2.17 25.82 6.45
C PHE A 109 -1.37 27.00 7.02
N SER A 110 -0.94 27.96 6.18
CA SER A 110 -0.15 29.13 6.63
C SER A 110 -0.84 30.00 7.69
N HIS A 111 -2.17 29.92 7.78
CA HIS A 111 -2.98 30.60 8.78
C HIS A 111 -2.98 29.90 10.15
N MET A 112 -2.51 28.65 10.23
CA MET A 112 -2.40 27.90 11.48
C MET A 112 -1.08 28.21 12.21
N PRO A 113 -1.06 28.09 13.56
CA PRO A 113 0.16 28.21 14.34
C PRO A 113 1.28 27.30 13.83
N LEU A 114 2.53 27.75 13.97
CA LEU A 114 3.70 26.98 13.54
C LEU A 114 3.75 25.59 14.20
N GLU A 115 3.42 25.52 15.49
CA GLU A 115 3.42 24.25 16.23
C GLU A 115 2.38 23.27 15.69
N SER A 116 1.18 23.73 15.31
CA SER A 116 0.17 22.87 14.67
C SER A 116 0.64 22.35 13.31
N ARG A 117 1.36 23.16 12.53
CA ARG A 117 1.95 22.72 11.26
C ARG A 117 3.05 21.70 11.45
N LYS A 118 3.96 21.89 12.42
CA LYS A 118 4.97 20.87 12.77
C LYS A 118 4.32 19.57 13.22
N GLN A 119 3.27 19.66 14.06
CA GLN A 119 2.54 18.50 14.53
C GLN A 119 1.82 17.76 13.38
N MET A 120 1.31 18.48 12.38
CA MET A 120 0.78 17.90 11.14
C MET A 120 1.86 17.14 10.37
N GLU A 121 3.02 17.76 10.15
CA GLU A 121 4.16 17.13 9.46
C GLU A 121 4.60 15.83 10.17
N THR A 122 4.67 15.84 11.51
CA THR A 122 5.05 14.66 12.30
C THR A 122 4.00 13.54 12.23
N GLN A 123 2.72 13.87 12.40
CA GLN A 123 1.66 12.85 12.41
C GLN A 123 1.40 12.26 11.01
N ILE A 124 1.49 13.07 9.96
CA ILE A 124 1.46 12.56 8.57
C ILE A 124 2.65 11.64 8.33
N GLY A 125 3.86 12.03 8.78
CA GLY A 125 5.03 11.17 8.68
C GLY A 125 4.85 9.83 9.40
N ALA A 126 4.26 9.84 10.60
CA ALA A 126 3.99 8.61 11.35
C ALA A 126 2.94 7.72 10.65
N LEU A 127 1.97 8.28 9.93
CA LEU A 127 1.02 7.53 9.09
C LEU A 127 1.72 6.92 7.88
N ILE A 128 2.48 7.72 7.12
CA ILE A 128 3.19 7.27 5.91
C ILE A 128 4.24 6.21 6.26
N LEU A 129 5.06 6.41 7.29
CA LEU A 129 6.06 5.43 7.69
C LEU A 129 5.46 4.08 8.11
N ALA A 130 4.18 4.03 8.48
CA ALA A 130 3.50 2.78 8.79
C ALA A 130 3.21 1.94 7.53
N THR A 131 3.19 2.54 6.33
CA THR A 131 2.95 1.81 5.07
C THR A 131 4.16 0.98 4.63
N ASP A 132 5.35 1.19 5.22
CA ASP A 132 6.53 0.34 4.99
C ASP A 132 6.18 -1.13 5.26
N ILE A 133 6.06 -1.89 4.19
CA ILE A 133 5.60 -3.29 4.24
C ILE A 133 6.62 -4.18 4.94
N SER A 134 7.92 -3.83 4.90
CA SER A 134 8.98 -4.58 5.57
C SER A 134 8.80 -4.59 7.09
N ARG A 135 8.07 -3.60 7.62
CA ARG A 135 7.80 -3.41 9.05
C ARG A 135 6.39 -3.85 9.46
N GLN A 136 5.62 -4.49 8.56
CA GLN A 136 4.26 -4.93 8.86
C GLN A 136 4.19 -5.79 10.14
N ASN A 137 5.15 -6.69 10.34
CA ASN A 137 5.16 -7.57 11.52
C ASN A 137 5.24 -6.78 12.85
N GLU A 138 5.96 -5.66 12.88
CA GLU A 138 6.05 -4.80 14.07
C GLU A 138 4.69 -4.18 14.40
N TYR A 139 4.06 -3.54 13.41
CA TYR A 139 2.75 -2.90 13.55
C TYR A 139 1.64 -3.91 13.86
N LEU A 140 1.62 -5.04 13.15
CA LEU A 140 0.60 -6.08 13.33
C LEU A 140 0.72 -6.74 14.71
N SER A 141 1.93 -7.01 15.18
CA SER A 141 2.16 -7.59 16.52
C SER A 141 1.75 -6.64 17.63
N LEU A 142 2.08 -5.34 17.50
CA LEU A 142 1.65 -4.31 18.44
C LEU A 142 0.12 -4.21 18.49
N PHE A 143 -0.52 -4.13 17.31
CA PHE A 143 -1.97 -4.03 17.20
C PHE A 143 -2.68 -5.27 17.76
N ARG A 144 -2.24 -6.48 17.39
CA ARG A 144 -2.74 -7.74 17.94
C ARG A 144 -2.64 -7.77 19.45
N SER A 145 -1.50 -7.37 20.01
CA SER A 145 -1.30 -7.35 21.46
C SER A 145 -2.29 -6.44 22.18
N HIS A 146 -2.61 -5.29 21.59
CA HIS A 146 -3.64 -4.38 22.11
C HIS A 146 -5.06 -4.96 21.98
N LEU A 147 -5.36 -5.67 20.89
CA LEU A 147 -6.63 -6.37 20.72
C LEU A 147 -6.81 -7.53 21.71
N ASP A 148 -5.74 -8.27 21.99
CA ASP A 148 -5.73 -9.38 22.94
C ASP A 148 -5.96 -8.88 24.38
N ARG A 149 -5.35 -7.74 24.74
CA ARG A 149 -5.54 -7.11 26.06
C ARG A 149 -6.86 -6.35 26.19
N GLY A 150 -7.48 -5.96 25.08
CA GLY A 150 -8.68 -5.12 25.09
C GLY A 150 -8.45 -3.72 25.65
N ASP A 151 -7.23 -3.19 25.52
CA ASP A 151 -6.80 -1.92 26.16
C ASP A 151 -6.78 -0.71 25.21
N LEU A 152 -7.26 -0.85 23.96
CA LEU A 152 -7.41 0.26 23.03
C LEU A 152 -8.48 1.25 23.51
N CYS A 153 -8.02 2.42 23.95
CA CYS A 153 -8.86 3.57 24.29
C CYS A 153 -8.85 4.58 23.14
N LEU A 154 -9.91 4.66 22.33
CA LEU A 154 -9.96 5.53 21.15
C LEU A 154 -10.07 7.02 21.46
N GLU A 155 -10.37 7.41 22.71
CA GLU A 155 -10.27 8.80 23.15
C GLU A 155 -8.79 9.22 23.36
N ASP A 156 -7.90 8.29 23.71
CA ASP A 156 -6.45 8.54 23.76
C ASP A 156 -5.90 8.73 22.33
N ALA A 157 -5.25 9.88 22.11
CA ALA A 157 -4.78 10.27 20.79
C ALA A 157 -3.73 9.30 20.21
N ARG A 158 -2.91 8.65 21.05
CA ARG A 158 -1.87 7.72 20.57
C ARG A 158 -2.49 6.39 20.15
N HIS A 159 -3.42 5.85 20.93
CA HIS A 159 -4.18 4.66 20.56
C HIS A 159 -5.00 4.90 19.30
N ARG A 160 -5.69 6.04 19.21
CA ARG A 160 -6.43 6.40 17.99
C ARG A 160 -5.52 6.53 16.79
N HIS A 161 -4.36 7.17 16.94
CA HIS A 161 -3.38 7.31 15.86
C HIS A 161 -2.78 5.97 15.41
N LEU A 162 -2.52 5.05 16.34
CA LEU A 162 -2.13 3.67 16.01
C LEU A 162 -3.20 2.99 15.15
N VAL A 163 -4.49 3.13 15.50
CA VAL A 163 -5.58 2.58 14.69
C VAL A 163 -5.63 3.22 13.31
N LEU A 164 -5.37 4.53 13.19
CA LEU A 164 -5.30 5.21 11.89
C LEU A 164 -4.11 4.74 11.05
N GLN A 165 -2.96 4.44 11.66
CA GLN A 165 -1.83 3.79 10.98
C GLN A 165 -2.25 2.42 10.45
N MET A 166 -2.93 1.60 11.26
CA MET A 166 -3.43 0.30 10.81
C MET A 166 -4.49 0.42 9.70
N ALA A 167 -5.35 1.44 9.76
CA ALA A 167 -6.34 1.71 8.72
C ALA A 167 -5.68 2.12 7.40
N LEU A 168 -4.63 2.96 7.45
CA LEU A 168 -3.87 3.34 6.25
C LEU A 168 -3.12 2.13 5.66
N LYS A 169 -2.51 1.27 6.51
CA LYS A 169 -1.95 0.00 6.06
C LYS A 169 -2.99 -0.88 5.38
N CYS A 170 -4.18 -0.99 5.96
CA CYS A 170 -5.27 -1.72 5.31
C CYS A 170 -5.63 -1.08 3.97
N ALA A 171 -5.68 0.24 3.87
CA ALA A 171 -6.06 0.95 2.65
C ALA A 171 -5.05 0.70 1.52
N ASP A 172 -3.77 0.75 1.85
CA ASP A 172 -2.65 0.56 0.94
C ASP A 172 -2.66 -0.85 0.30
N ILE A 173 -2.92 -1.90 1.09
CA ILE A 173 -2.94 -3.28 0.57
C ILE A 173 -4.35 -3.87 0.39
N CYS A 174 -5.38 -3.03 0.20
CA CYS A 174 -6.77 -3.49 0.08
C CYS A 174 -7.19 -3.98 -1.31
N ASN A 175 -6.32 -3.95 -2.34
CA ASN A 175 -6.78 -4.34 -3.68
C ASN A 175 -7.36 -5.77 -3.73
N PRO A 176 -6.76 -6.78 -3.07
CA PRO A 176 -7.35 -8.12 -2.93
C PRO A 176 -8.69 -8.19 -2.20
N CYS A 177 -9.05 -7.16 -1.44
CA CYS A 177 -10.32 -7.05 -0.72
C CYS A 177 -11.44 -6.42 -1.57
N ARG A 178 -11.13 -5.98 -2.80
CA ARG A 178 -12.10 -5.46 -3.77
C ARG A 178 -12.75 -6.60 -4.55
N THR A 179 -13.80 -6.28 -5.29
CA THR A 179 -14.41 -7.21 -6.26
C THR A 179 -13.36 -7.70 -7.26
N TRP A 180 -13.51 -8.93 -7.75
CA TRP A 180 -12.56 -9.58 -8.66
C TRP A 180 -12.08 -8.68 -9.81
N GLU A 181 -12.99 -8.00 -10.50
CA GLU A 181 -12.64 -7.13 -11.64
C GLU A 181 -11.64 -6.01 -11.29
N LEU A 182 -11.76 -5.44 -10.09
CA LEU A 182 -10.83 -4.41 -9.61
C LEU A 182 -9.55 -5.05 -9.09
N SER A 183 -9.67 -6.11 -8.28
CA SER A 183 -8.51 -6.84 -7.76
C SER A 183 -7.60 -7.32 -8.88
N LYS A 184 -8.18 -7.86 -9.96
CA LYS A 184 -7.44 -8.37 -11.12
C LYS A 184 -6.63 -7.27 -11.81
N GLN A 185 -7.23 -6.12 -12.09
CA GLN A 185 -6.54 -4.98 -12.70
C GLN A 185 -5.36 -4.50 -11.84
N TRP A 186 -5.55 -4.42 -10.51
CA TRP A 186 -4.48 -4.05 -9.60
C TRP A 186 -3.36 -5.09 -9.55
N SER A 187 -3.72 -6.38 -9.52
CA SER A 187 -2.76 -7.49 -9.58
C SER A 187 -1.92 -7.46 -10.86
N GLU A 188 -2.54 -7.20 -12.01
CA GLU A 188 -1.83 -7.07 -13.30
C GLU A 188 -0.87 -5.88 -13.28
N LYS A 189 -1.33 -4.71 -12.81
CA LYS A 189 -0.52 -3.48 -12.72
C LYS A 189 0.67 -3.60 -11.78
N VAL A 190 0.48 -4.13 -10.57
CA VAL A 190 1.57 -4.26 -9.60
C VAL A 190 2.61 -5.26 -10.08
N THR A 191 2.18 -6.35 -10.73
CA THR A 191 3.11 -7.33 -11.29
C THR A 191 3.82 -6.81 -12.55
N GLU A 192 3.17 -6.00 -13.39
CA GLU A 192 3.83 -5.30 -14.50
C GLU A 192 4.99 -4.43 -13.98
N GLU A 193 4.78 -3.68 -12.90
CA GLU A 193 5.80 -2.83 -12.30
C GLU A 193 6.96 -3.63 -11.69
N PHE A 194 6.66 -4.72 -10.96
CA PHE A 194 7.70 -5.64 -10.46
C PHE A 194 8.52 -6.26 -11.59
N PHE A 195 7.87 -6.71 -12.65
CA PHE A 195 8.56 -7.31 -13.79
C PHE A 195 9.39 -6.31 -14.57
N HIS A 196 8.94 -5.05 -14.67
CA HIS A 196 9.75 -3.99 -15.25
C HIS A 196 11.03 -3.73 -14.44
N GLN A 197 10.95 -3.71 -13.10
CA GLN A 197 12.16 -3.67 -12.26
C GLN A 197 13.07 -4.87 -12.55
N GLY A 198 12.53 -6.10 -12.59
CA GLY A 198 13.32 -7.29 -12.85
C GLY A 198 13.99 -7.32 -14.22
N ASP A 199 13.36 -6.77 -15.25
CA ASP A 199 13.97 -6.62 -16.57
C ASP A 199 15.18 -5.69 -16.53
N ILE A 200 15.09 -4.57 -15.80
CA ILE A 200 16.22 -3.66 -15.56
C ILE A 200 17.33 -4.40 -14.81
N GLU A 201 16.98 -5.10 -13.72
CA GLU A 201 17.95 -5.85 -12.91
C GLU A 201 18.67 -6.92 -13.73
N LYS A 202 17.96 -7.63 -14.61
CA LYS A 202 18.53 -8.63 -15.50
C LYS A 202 19.43 -7.99 -16.55
N LYS A 203 18.97 -6.93 -17.21
CA LYS A 203 19.71 -6.20 -18.25
C LYS A 203 21.05 -5.65 -17.74
N TYR A 204 21.07 -5.14 -16.50
CA TYR A 204 22.25 -4.54 -15.88
C TYR A 204 22.96 -5.47 -14.88
N GLN A 205 22.59 -6.75 -14.84
CA GLN A 205 23.24 -7.79 -14.02
C GLN A 205 23.27 -7.44 -12.51
N LEU A 206 22.19 -6.84 -12.00
CA LEU A 206 22.04 -6.37 -10.62
C LEU A 206 21.53 -7.44 -9.65
N GLY A 207 21.28 -8.66 -10.14
CA GLY A 207 20.55 -9.71 -9.43
C GLY A 207 19.06 -9.41 -9.36
N VAL A 208 18.24 -10.27 -9.96
CA VAL A 208 16.78 -10.07 -10.00
C VAL A 208 16.19 -10.26 -8.61
N SER A 209 15.40 -9.29 -8.16
CA SER A 209 14.74 -9.30 -6.87
C SER A 209 13.62 -10.34 -6.82
N PRO A 210 13.27 -10.85 -5.61
CA PRO A 210 12.10 -11.70 -5.45
C PRO A 210 10.85 -11.09 -6.08
N PHE A 211 9.98 -11.92 -6.68
CA PHE A 211 8.75 -11.53 -7.38
C PHE A 211 8.93 -10.70 -8.66
N CYS A 212 10.15 -10.32 -9.02
CA CYS A 212 10.42 -9.44 -10.16
C CYS A 212 10.79 -10.21 -11.44
N ASP A 213 10.97 -11.53 -11.39
CA ASP A 213 11.36 -12.32 -12.57
C ASP A 213 10.15 -12.89 -13.33
N ARG A 214 9.77 -12.23 -14.43
CA ARG A 214 8.68 -12.66 -15.31
C ARG A 214 8.87 -14.04 -15.97
N GLN A 215 10.06 -14.64 -15.89
CA GLN A 215 10.33 -15.96 -16.46
C GLN A 215 10.11 -17.10 -15.46
N THR A 216 10.16 -16.81 -14.16
CA THR A 216 10.10 -17.82 -13.10
C THR A 216 8.93 -17.60 -12.14
N GLU A 217 8.38 -16.39 -12.09
CA GLU A 217 7.25 -16.03 -11.25
C GLU A 217 5.96 -15.86 -12.07
N SER A 218 4.85 -16.37 -11.54
CA SER A 218 3.53 -16.14 -12.13
C SER A 218 2.74 -15.13 -11.30
N ILE A 219 1.92 -14.29 -11.96
CA ILE A 219 1.00 -13.36 -11.30
C ILE A 219 0.18 -14.11 -10.24
N ALA A 220 -0.35 -15.29 -10.58
CA ALA A 220 -1.16 -16.09 -9.67
C ALA A 220 -0.40 -16.46 -8.39
N ASN A 221 0.85 -16.94 -8.48
CA ASN A 221 1.65 -17.28 -7.30
C ASN A 221 1.97 -16.05 -6.45
N ILE A 222 2.36 -14.94 -7.08
CA ILE A 222 2.61 -13.66 -6.39
C ILE A 222 1.37 -13.25 -5.60
N GLN A 223 0.20 -13.25 -6.23
CA GLN A 223 -1.06 -12.84 -5.59
C GLN A 223 -1.50 -13.80 -4.48
N ILE A 224 -1.42 -15.12 -4.69
CA ILE A 224 -1.76 -16.11 -3.66
C ILE A 224 -0.84 -15.96 -2.43
N GLY A 225 0.46 -15.79 -2.65
CA GLY A 225 1.44 -15.57 -1.59
C GLY A 225 1.16 -14.27 -0.83
N PHE A 226 1.01 -13.16 -1.56
CA PHE A 226 0.69 -11.84 -1.00
C PHE A 226 -0.58 -11.88 -0.14
N MET A 227 -1.67 -12.46 -0.67
CA MET A 227 -2.93 -12.61 0.05
C MET A 227 -2.76 -13.44 1.33
N THR A 228 -2.03 -14.55 1.26
CA THR A 228 -1.85 -15.47 2.40
C THR A 228 -1.02 -14.87 3.52
N TYR A 229 0.09 -14.21 3.18
CA TYR A 229 1.12 -13.86 4.16
C TYR A 229 1.07 -12.41 4.61
N LEU A 230 0.46 -11.52 3.84
CA LEU A 230 0.38 -10.09 4.18
C LEU A 230 -1.06 -9.61 4.37
N VAL A 231 -1.95 -9.89 3.41
CA VAL A 231 -3.33 -9.36 3.44
C VAL A 231 -4.19 -10.06 4.50
N GLU A 232 -4.32 -11.39 4.43
CA GLU A 232 -5.18 -12.15 5.36
C GLU A 232 -4.83 -11.89 6.84
N PRO A 233 -3.56 -11.89 7.28
CA PRO A 233 -3.22 -11.59 8.67
C PRO A 233 -3.62 -10.16 9.08
N LEU A 234 -3.39 -9.16 8.23
CA LEU A 234 -3.74 -7.78 8.52
C LEU A 234 -5.25 -7.60 8.64
N PHE A 235 -6.00 -8.06 7.65
CA PHE A 235 -7.44 -7.89 7.60
C PHE A 235 -8.18 -8.75 8.63
N THR A 236 -7.59 -9.86 9.08
CA THR A 236 -8.12 -10.65 10.21
C THR A 236 -8.04 -9.86 11.52
N GLU A 237 -6.90 -9.23 11.84
CA GLU A 237 -6.78 -8.38 13.03
C GLU A 237 -7.64 -7.11 12.90
N TRP A 238 -7.73 -6.52 11.69
CA TRP A 238 -8.64 -5.41 11.43
C TRP A 238 -10.11 -5.80 11.67
N ALA A 239 -10.53 -7.00 11.24
CA ALA A 239 -11.89 -7.49 11.48
C ALA A 239 -12.16 -7.75 12.97
N ARG A 240 -11.16 -8.14 13.77
CA ARG A 240 -11.28 -8.21 15.24
C ARG A 240 -11.51 -6.83 15.84
N PHE A 241 -10.83 -5.80 15.33
CA PHE A 241 -11.05 -4.42 15.75
C PHE A 241 -12.42 -3.88 15.30
N SER A 242 -12.71 -3.92 14.00
CA SER A 242 -13.94 -3.42 13.38
C SER A 242 -14.75 -4.59 12.84
N ASN A 243 -15.48 -5.30 13.70
CA ASN A 243 -16.28 -6.45 13.30
C ASN A 243 -17.61 -6.01 12.65
N THR A 244 -17.52 -5.50 11.43
CA THR A 244 -18.64 -4.94 10.66
C THR A 244 -18.84 -5.72 9.36
N ARG A 245 -19.91 -5.39 8.63
CA ARG A 245 -20.15 -5.92 7.29
C ARG A 245 -19.01 -5.61 6.33
N LEU A 246 -18.40 -4.42 6.42
CA LEU A 246 -17.29 -4.05 5.53
C LEU A 246 -16.10 -5.00 5.72
N SER A 247 -15.70 -5.27 6.96
CA SER A 247 -14.62 -6.22 7.26
C SER A 247 -14.92 -7.64 6.76
N GLN A 248 -16.16 -8.12 6.94
CA GLN A 248 -16.56 -9.44 6.43
C GLN A 248 -16.57 -9.47 4.89
N THR A 249 -17.03 -8.41 4.23
CA THR A 249 -16.98 -8.27 2.76
C THR A 249 -15.54 -8.30 2.26
N MET A 250 -14.63 -7.56 2.91
CA MET A 250 -13.22 -7.52 2.52
C MET A 250 -12.55 -8.89 2.61
N LEU A 251 -12.71 -9.60 3.73
CA LEU A 251 -12.18 -10.96 3.89
C LEU A 251 -12.84 -11.96 2.92
N GLY A 252 -14.15 -11.81 2.68
CA GLY A 252 -14.88 -12.61 1.69
C GLY A 252 -14.30 -12.46 0.28
N HIS A 253 -14.03 -11.23 -0.17
CA HIS A 253 -13.39 -10.98 -1.45
C HIS A 253 -11.98 -11.55 -1.51
N VAL A 254 -11.16 -11.43 -0.46
CA VAL A 254 -9.83 -12.06 -0.43
C VAL A 254 -9.94 -13.57 -0.67
N GLY A 255 -10.88 -14.23 -0.01
CA GLY A 255 -11.14 -15.66 -0.22
C GLY A 255 -11.55 -16.01 -1.66
N LEU A 256 -12.49 -15.26 -2.23
CA LEU A 256 -12.97 -15.46 -3.61
C LEU A 256 -11.88 -15.19 -4.66
N ASN A 257 -11.14 -14.09 -4.50
CA ASN A 257 -10.08 -13.67 -5.42
C ASN A 257 -8.90 -14.66 -5.36
N LYS A 258 -8.51 -15.10 -4.16
CA LYS A 258 -7.49 -16.14 -3.98
C LYS A 258 -7.89 -17.46 -4.61
N ALA A 259 -9.15 -17.87 -4.47
CA ALA A 259 -9.68 -19.07 -5.14
C ALA A 259 -9.65 -18.94 -6.67
N SER A 260 -9.97 -17.74 -7.19
CA SER A 260 -9.93 -17.44 -8.63
C SER A 260 -8.51 -17.55 -9.19
N TRP A 261 -7.51 -16.98 -8.52
CA TRP A 261 -6.09 -17.15 -8.90
C TRP A 261 -5.63 -18.61 -8.88
N LYS A 262 -6.05 -19.40 -7.88
CA LYS A 262 -5.78 -20.84 -7.84
C LYS A 262 -6.45 -21.60 -8.99
N GLY A 263 -7.65 -21.17 -9.41
CA GLY A 263 -8.35 -21.71 -10.57
C GLY A 263 -7.58 -21.48 -11.86
N LEU A 264 -7.12 -20.25 -12.09
CA LEU A 264 -6.34 -19.88 -13.29
C LEU A 264 -5.02 -20.66 -13.44
N GLN A 265 -4.45 -21.17 -12.34
CA GLN A 265 -3.26 -22.04 -12.40
C GLN A 265 -3.57 -23.43 -12.96
N ARG A 266 -4.77 -23.95 -12.71
CA ARG A 266 -5.18 -25.29 -13.16
C ARG A 266 -5.58 -25.32 -14.63
N GLU A 267 -5.96 -24.17 -15.18
CA GLU A 267 -6.35 -24.01 -16.59
C GLU A 267 -5.15 -23.71 -17.50
N GLN A 268 -3.97 -23.43 -16.95
CA GLN A 268 -2.75 -23.39 -17.75
C GLN A 268 -2.32 -24.84 -18.02
N PRO A 269 -2.18 -25.26 -19.30
CA PRO A 269 -1.76 -26.61 -19.63
C PRO A 269 -0.39 -26.86 -18.99
N SER A 270 -0.23 -28.03 -18.39
CA SER A 270 1.08 -28.46 -17.91
C SER A 270 2.04 -28.50 -19.11
N SER A 271 3.32 -28.19 -18.90
CA SER A 271 4.32 -28.33 -19.98
C SER A 271 4.33 -29.74 -20.58
N GLU A 272 3.94 -30.74 -19.78
CA GLU A 272 3.78 -32.15 -20.19
C GLU A 272 2.60 -32.34 -21.16
N ASP A 273 1.46 -31.65 -20.99
CA ASP A 273 0.33 -31.72 -21.92
C ASP A 273 0.63 -31.05 -23.26
N SER A 274 1.46 -30.00 -23.27
CA SER A 274 1.91 -29.35 -24.50
C SER A 274 2.96 -30.18 -25.27
N GLU A 275 3.82 -30.93 -24.59
CA GLU A 275 4.73 -31.89 -25.25
C GLU A 275 3.95 -33.08 -25.84
N ALA A 276 2.97 -33.63 -25.11
CA ALA A 276 2.12 -34.71 -25.60
C ALA A 276 1.28 -34.29 -26.82
N ALA A 277 0.72 -33.07 -26.82
CA ALA A 277 -0.03 -32.54 -27.97
C ALA A 277 0.88 -32.27 -29.19
N LEU A 278 2.15 -31.92 -28.98
CA LEU A 278 3.14 -31.75 -30.06
C LEU A 278 3.63 -33.10 -30.62
N GLU A 279 3.66 -34.17 -29.83
CA GLU A 279 3.96 -35.53 -30.31
C GLU A 279 2.80 -36.14 -31.12
N GLU A 280 1.54 -35.92 -30.73
CA GLU A 280 0.37 -36.36 -31.49
C GLU A 280 0.16 -35.61 -32.83
N LEU A 281 0.66 -34.38 -32.95
CA LEU A 281 0.62 -33.62 -34.20
C LEU A 281 1.75 -33.97 -35.18
N ASN A 282 2.78 -34.67 -34.71
CA ASN A 282 3.95 -35.08 -35.49
C ASN A 282 3.98 -36.60 -35.77
N SER A 283 2.91 -37.33 -35.44
CA SER A 283 2.69 -38.75 -35.78
C SER A 283 1.60 -38.93 -36.84
#